data_AF-A0A161MJ72-F1
#
_entry.id   AF-A0A161MJ72-F1
#
_cell.length_a   1.000
_cell.length_b   1.000
_cell.length_c   1.000
_cell.angle_alpha   90.00
_cell.angle_beta   90.00
_cell.angle_gamma   90.00
#
_symmetry.space_group_name_H-M   'P 1'
#
loop_
_entity.id
_entity.type
_entity.pdbx_description
1 polymer ?
#
loop_
_entity_poly.entity_id
_entity_poly.type
_entity_poly.pdbx_seq_one_letter_code
_entity_poly.pdbx_strand_id
1 'polypeptide(L)'
;ASLFWYYDIYCSTVVFSRYYVTQKKILLGCRFFGFILIWLFAFSGKSETEQYVAMKQSMDEYELLLRETRQQILGRLKMCQKNCQHWDPEAPIIYAITPTYARPVQKAELTRLSQTLMLVHNLHWIVVEDALKKS
;
A
#
# COMPACT_ATOMS: atom_id res chain seq x y z
N ALA A 1 -23.43 23.02 85.45
CA ALA A 1 -22.14 22.55 84.88
C ALA A 1 -22.29 21.29 84.01
N SER A 2 -23.18 20.36 84.33
CA SER A 2 -23.29 19.05 83.66
C SER A 2 -23.91 19.04 82.25
N LEU A 3 -24.76 20.01 81.89
CA LEU A 3 -25.44 20.04 80.58
C LEU A 3 -24.55 20.56 79.43
N PHE A 4 -23.50 21.34 79.74
CA PHE A 4 -22.59 21.89 78.73
C PHE A 4 -21.68 20.81 78.13
N TRP A 5 -21.18 19.90 78.98
CA TRP A 5 -20.37 18.75 78.57
C TRP A 5 -21.14 17.72 77.73
N TYR A 6 -22.45 17.58 77.95
CA TYR A 6 -23.27 16.62 77.21
C TYR A 6 -23.55 17.07 75.76
N TYR A 7 -23.73 18.38 75.55
CA TYR A 7 -23.93 18.96 74.21
C TYR A 7 -22.65 18.95 73.36
N ASP A 8 -21.48 19.21 73.94
CA ASP A 8 -20.19 19.17 73.20
C ASP A 8 -19.79 17.76 72.75
N ILE A 9 -20.06 16.74 73.58
CA ILE A 9 -19.80 15.34 73.24
C ILE A 9 -20.75 14.86 72.15
N TYR A 10 -22.05 15.20 72.22
CA TYR A 10 -23.03 14.87 71.17
C TYR A 10 -22.74 15.60 69.86
N CYS A 11 -22.37 16.89 69.91
CA CYS A 11 -22.00 17.66 68.71
C CYS A 11 -20.77 17.07 68.02
N SER A 12 -19.74 16.68 68.80
CA SER A 12 -18.53 16.06 68.27
C SER A 12 -18.78 14.69 67.64
N THR A 13 -19.65 13.85 68.22
CA THR A 13 -19.97 12.52 67.67
C THR A 13 -20.85 12.59 66.41
N VAL A 14 -21.81 13.52 66.35
CA VAL A 14 -22.66 13.71 65.16
C VAL A 14 -21.88 14.30 63.98
N VAL A 15 -20.96 15.25 64.25
CA VAL A 15 -20.04 15.79 63.23
C VAL A 15 -19.08 14.70 62.73
N PHE A 16 -18.54 13.87 63.62
CA PHE A 16 -17.63 12.77 63.27
C PHE A 16 -18.31 11.67 62.44
N SER A 17 -19.56 11.31 62.76
CA SER A 17 -20.37 10.35 61.99
C SER A 17 -20.70 10.84 60.57
N ARG A 18 -21.06 12.12 60.43
CA ARG A 18 -21.25 12.79 59.12
C ARG A 18 -19.94 12.86 58.32
N TYR A 19 -18.80 13.06 58.98
CA TYR A 19 -17.48 13.07 58.33
C TYR A 19 -17.09 11.69 57.78
N TYR A 20 -17.32 10.63 58.57
CA TYR A 20 -16.96 9.25 58.19
C TYR A 20 -17.81 8.71 57.01
N VAL A 21 -19.10 9.04 56.97
CA VAL A 21 -20.01 8.66 55.87
C VAL A 21 -19.67 9.43 54.58
N THR A 22 -19.31 10.71 54.68
CA THR A 22 -18.94 11.53 53.51
C THR A 22 -17.60 11.09 52.92
N GLN A 23 -16.61 10.77 53.77
CA GLN A 23 -15.32 10.19 53.36
C GLN A 23 -15.48 8.84 52.64
N LYS A 24 -16.33 7.92 53.16
CA LYS A 24 -16.59 6.63 52.51
C LYS A 24 -17.27 6.77 51.13
N LYS A 25 -18.18 7.74 50.96
CA LYS A 25 -18.83 8.02 49.66
C LYS A 25 -17.84 8.56 48.63
N ILE A 26 -16.94 9.45 49.04
CA ILE A 26 -15.87 9.98 48.18
C ILE A 26 -14.89 8.85 47.79
N LEU A 27 -14.49 8.02 48.74
CA LEU A 27 -13.60 6.87 48.49
C LEU A 27 -14.21 5.85 47.51
N LEU A 28 -15.51 5.57 47.64
CA LEU A 28 -16.23 4.67 46.74
C LEU A 28 -16.32 5.29 45.33
N GLY A 29 -16.59 6.60 45.23
CA GLY A 29 -16.58 7.34 43.97
C GLY A 29 -15.21 7.33 43.29
N CYS A 30 -14.11 7.54 44.04
CA CYS A 30 -12.75 7.47 43.51
C CYS A 30 -12.40 6.08 42.98
N ARG A 31 -12.88 5.00 43.62
CA ARG A 31 -12.69 3.64 43.11
C ARG A 31 -13.43 3.42 41.80
N PHE A 32 -14.69 3.84 41.69
CA PHE A 32 -15.45 3.76 40.44
C PHE A 32 -14.81 4.59 39.32
N PHE A 33 -14.37 5.81 39.60
CA PHE A 33 -13.68 6.64 38.63
C PHE A 33 -12.36 6.01 38.18
N GLY A 34 -11.61 5.42 39.12
CA GLY A 34 -10.40 4.65 38.80
C GLY A 34 -10.68 3.47 37.87
N PHE A 35 -11.72 2.67 38.14
CA PHE A 35 -12.12 1.56 37.25
C PHE A 35 -12.58 2.06 35.87
N ILE A 36 -13.31 3.18 35.80
CA ILE A 36 -13.74 3.80 34.54
C ILE A 36 -12.54 4.30 33.74
N LEU A 37 -11.57 4.95 34.39
CA LEU A 37 -10.34 5.41 33.74
C LEU A 37 -9.49 4.23 33.24
N ILE A 38 -9.38 3.16 34.03
CA ILE A 38 -8.68 1.94 33.62
C ILE A 38 -9.39 1.29 32.42
N TRP A 39 -10.73 1.25 32.41
CA TRP A 39 -11.51 0.70 31.30
C TRP A 39 -11.37 1.54 30.02
N LEU A 40 -11.46 2.87 30.13
CA LEU A 40 -11.24 3.79 29.00
C LEU A 40 -9.81 3.69 28.46
N PHE A 41 -8.81 3.61 29.35
CA PHE A 41 -7.41 3.46 28.94
C PHE A 41 -7.14 2.11 28.26
N ALA A 42 -7.73 1.03 28.78
CA ALA A 42 -7.57 -0.31 28.24
C ALA A 42 -8.28 -0.52 26.89
N PHE A 43 -9.39 0.19 26.66
CA PHE A 43 -10.21 0.09 25.44
C PHE A 43 -9.73 1.02 24.32
N SER A 44 -9.34 2.26 24.63
CA SER A 44 -8.94 3.24 23.61
C SER A 44 -7.58 2.97 22.94
N GLY A 45 -6.71 2.15 23.54
CA GLY A 45 -5.35 1.93 23.00
C GLY A 45 -5.20 0.78 21.99
N LYS A 46 -6.17 -0.13 21.87
CA LYS A 46 -5.99 -1.38 21.11
C LYS A 46 -6.46 -1.34 19.65
N SER A 47 -7.50 -0.57 19.32
CA SER A 47 -8.11 -0.62 17.98
C SER A 47 -7.26 0.04 16.88
N GLU A 48 -6.64 1.18 17.17
CA GLU A 48 -5.91 1.98 16.17
C GLU A 48 -4.55 1.36 15.81
N THR A 49 -3.88 0.75 16.79
CA THR A 49 -2.58 0.07 16.58
C THR A 49 -2.74 -1.24 15.83
N GLU A 50 -3.77 -2.02 16.13
CA GLU A 50 -4.06 -3.29 15.43
C GLU A 50 -4.42 -3.05 13.96
N GLN A 51 -5.18 -1.99 13.65
CA GLN A 51 -5.47 -1.58 12.28
C GLN A 51 -4.23 -1.10 11.51
N TYR A 52 -3.34 -0.33 12.16
CA TYR A 52 -2.08 0.10 11.57
C TYR A 52 -1.17 -1.10 11.27
N VAL A 53 -1.09 -2.08 12.17
CA VAL A 53 -0.28 -3.30 11.98
C VAL A 53 -0.83 -4.14 10.82
N ALA A 54 -2.15 -4.35 10.74
CA ALA A 54 -2.77 -5.08 9.64
C ALA A 54 -2.58 -4.37 8.29
N MET A 55 -2.69 -3.03 8.26
CA MET A 55 -2.43 -2.24 7.05
C MET A 55 -0.96 -2.27 6.65
N LYS A 56 -0.04 -2.31 7.61
CA LYS A 56 1.39 -2.45 7.34
C LYS A 56 1.73 -3.81 6.72
N GLN A 57 1.12 -4.88 7.25
CA GLN A 57 1.27 -6.23 6.71
C GLN A 57 0.76 -6.35 5.28
N SER A 58 -0.39 -5.75 4.96
CA SER A 58 -0.90 -5.76 3.58
C SER A 58 0.00 -4.94 2.64
N MET A 59 0.56 -3.82 3.11
CA MET A 59 1.55 -3.05 2.34
C MET A 59 2.79 -3.88 2.00
N ASP A 60 3.36 -4.61 2.98
CA ASP A 60 4.53 -5.47 2.77
C ASP A 60 4.24 -6.60 1.76
N GLU A 61 3.01 -7.15 1.78
CA GLU A 61 2.55 -8.15 0.82
C GLU A 61 2.45 -7.59 -0.60
N TYR A 62 1.84 -6.40 -0.77
CA TYR A 62 1.75 -5.74 -2.07
C TYR A 62 3.13 -5.41 -2.64
N GLU A 63 4.09 -4.99 -1.82
CA GLU A 63 5.47 -4.76 -2.27
C GLU A 63 6.11 -6.03 -2.82
N LEU A 64 5.89 -7.17 -2.15
CA LEU A 64 6.44 -8.45 -2.59
C LEU A 64 5.82 -8.89 -3.92
N LEU A 65 4.50 -8.73 -4.06
CA LEU A 65 3.78 -9.01 -5.30
C LEU A 65 4.25 -8.12 -6.45
N LEU A 66 4.48 -6.83 -6.20
CA LEU A 66 5.03 -5.91 -7.20
C LEU A 66 6.45 -6.31 -7.62
N ARG A 67 7.30 -6.73 -6.67
CA ARG A 67 8.65 -7.23 -6.97
C ARG A 67 8.60 -8.49 -7.82
N GLU A 68 7.74 -9.44 -7.48
CA GLU A 68 7.56 -10.69 -8.25
C GLU A 68 7.05 -10.40 -9.66
N THR A 69 5.99 -9.60 -9.77
CA THR A 69 5.40 -9.19 -11.06
C THR A 69 6.46 -8.53 -11.94
N ARG A 70 7.28 -7.63 -11.37
CA ARG A 70 8.39 -7.00 -12.09
C ARG A 70 9.40 -8.03 -12.58
N GLN A 71 9.80 -8.98 -11.73
CA GLN A 71 10.75 -10.03 -12.13
C GLN A 71 10.18 -10.92 -13.23
N GLN A 72 8.90 -11.28 -13.15
CA GLN A 72 8.22 -12.10 -14.13
C GLN A 72 8.12 -11.39 -15.49
N ILE A 73 7.76 -10.10 -15.49
CA ILE A 73 7.74 -9.26 -16.71
C ILE A 73 9.15 -9.19 -17.29
N LEU A 74 10.16 -8.89 -16.48
CA LEU A 74 11.56 -8.82 -16.93
C LEU A 74 12.06 -10.16 -17.48
N GLY A 75 11.67 -11.29 -16.89
CA GLY A 75 12.00 -12.62 -17.40
C GLY A 75 11.39 -12.87 -18.78
N ARG A 76 10.11 -12.54 -18.96
CA ARG A 76 9.43 -12.63 -20.26
C ARG A 76 10.08 -11.72 -21.30
N LEU A 77 10.42 -10.49 -20.92
CA LEU A 77 11.09 -9.54 -21.82
C LEU A 77 12.49 -10.01 -22.23
N LYS A 78 13.28 -10.58 -21.32
CA LYS A 78 14.61 -11.15 -21.63
C LYS A 78 14.54 -12.29 -22.64
N MET A 79 13.49 -13.11 -22.60
CA MET A 79 13.31 -14.20 -23.57
C MET A 79 12.98 -13.68 -24.97
N CYS A 80 12.21 -12.59 -25.08
CA CYS A 80 12.03 -11.90 -26.35
C CYS A 80 13.31 -11.19 -26.81
N GLN A 81 14.11 -10.64 -25.88
CA GLN A 81 15.25 -9.78 -26.21
C GLN A 81 16.52 -10.54 -26.63
N LYS A 82 16.70 -11.80 -26.22
CA LYS A 82 17.95 -12.54 -26.47
C LYS A 82 18.29 -12.72 -27.95
N ASN A 83 17.29 -12.65 -28.84
CA ASN A 83 17.47 -12.72 -30.30
C ASN A 83 17.10 -11.40 -31.02
N CYS A 84 16.74 -10.35 -30.29
CA CYS A 84 16.45 -9.05 -30.90
C CYS A 84 17.75 -8.29 -31.09
N GLN A 85 18.35 -8.50 -32.26
CA GLN A 85 19.35 -7.65 -32.91
C GLN A 85 20.49 -7.17 -31.99
N HIS A 86 21.59 -7.91 -32.00
CA HIS A 86 22.86 -7.35 -31.57
C HIS A 86 23.24 -6.23 -32.56
N TRP A 87 23.07 -4.98 -32.12
CA TRP A 87 23.54 -3.82 -32.86
C TRP A 87 25.06 -3.74 -32.70
N ASP A 88 25.78 -3.86 -33.81
CA ASP A 88 27.23 -3.78 -33.87
C ASP A 88 27.67 -2.38 -34.33
N PRO A 89 28.26 -1.52 -33.48
CA PRO A 89 28.69 -0.18 -33.88
C PRO A 89 29.72 -0.16 -35.03
N GLU A 90 30.44 -1.27 -35.26
CA GLU A 90 31.49 -1.37 -36.28
C GLU A 90 30.93 -1.81 -37.65
N ALA A 91 29.72 -2.38 -37.68
CA ALA A 91 29.07 -2.85 -38.90
C ALA A 91 28.20 -1.77 -39.57
N PRO A 92 28.19 -1.66 -40.91
CA PRO A 92 27.38 -0.68 -41.62
C PRO A 92 25.87 -0.92 -41.42
N ILE A 93 25.10 0.16 -41.36
CA ILE A 93 23.64 0.09 -41.24
C ILE A 93 23.02 -0.16 -42.61
N ILE A 94 22.19 -1.21 -42.72
CA ILE A 94 21.45 -1.55 -43.93
C ILE A 94 20.07 -0.88 -43.87
N TYR A 95 19.78 0.01 -44.81
CA TYR A 95 18.46 0.64 -44.92
C TYR A 95 17.59 -0.11 -45.94
N ALA A 96 16.60 -0.86 -45.45
CA ALA A 96 15.65 -1.56 -46.30
C ALA A 96 14.42 -0.68 -46.50
N ILE A 97 14.24 -0.14 -47.71
CA ILE A 97 13.07 0.67 -48.07
C ILE A 97 12.05 -0.22 -48.77
N THR A 98 10.87 -0.38 -48.16
CA THR A 98 9.78 -1.22 -48.71
C THR A 98 8.55 -0.35 -48.99
N PRO A 99 8.27 -0.01 -50.26
CA PRO A 99 6.98 0.56 -50.64
C PRO A 99 5.89 -0.51 -50.53
N THR A 100 4.72 -0.14 -50.01
CA THR A 100 3.58 -1.05 -49.83
C THR A 100 2.26 -0.29 -50.01
N TYR A 101 1.18 -0.99 -50.37
CA TYR A 101 -0.13 -0.40 -50.55
C TYR A 101 -1.22 -1.29 -49.94
N ALA A 102 -2.37 -0.69 -49.64
CA ALA A 102 -3.48 -1.39 -48.99
C ALA A 102 -4.04 -2.52 -49.86
N ARG A 103 -3.91 -3.75 -49.39
CA ARG A 103 -4.55 -4.95 -49.96
C ARG A 103 -4.79 -6.01 -48.87
N PRO A 104 -5.76 -6.93 -49.03
CA PRO A 104 -6.06 -7.92 -47.99
C PRO A 104 -4.86 -8.77 -47.54
N VAL A 105 -3.93 -9.06 -48.45
CA VAL A 105 -2.73 -9.87 -48.16
C VAL A 105 -1.54 -9.07 -47.62
N GLN A 106 -1.63 -7.73 -47.57
CA GLN A 106 -0.53 -6.84 -47.21
C GLN A 106 0.06 -7.21 -45.85
N LYS A 107 -0.80 -7.45 -44.86
CA LYS A 107 -0.40 -7.82 -43.50
C LYS A 107 0.38 -9.14 -43.47
N ALA A 108 -0.06 -10.15 -44.23
CA ALA A 108 0.62 -11.44 -44.29
C ALA A 108 2.01 -11.31 -44.95
N GLU A 109 2.10 -10.54 -46.03
CA GLU A 109 3.35 -10.26 -46.73
C GLU A 109 4.35 -9.51 -45.86
N LEU A 110 3.91 -8.43 -45.18
CA LEU A 110 4.76 -7.66 -44.26
C LEU A 110 5.18 -8.48 -43.04
N THR A 111 4.33 -9.39 -42.55
CA THR A 111 4.66 -10.27 -41.42
C THR A 111 5.77 -11.25 -41.80
N ARG A 112 5.65 -11.91 -42.96
CA ARG A 112 6.69 -12.83 -43.46
C ARG A 112 8.00 -12.08 -43.70
N LEU A 113 7.93 -10.91 -44.32
CA LEU A 113 9.11 -10.08 -44.57
C LEU A 113 9.78 -9.63 -43.26
N SER A 114 8.99 -9.17 -42.28
CA SER A 114 9.49 -8.78 -40.96
C SER A 114 10.23 -9.91 -40.28
N GLN A 115 9.67 -11.13 -40.30
CA GLN A 115 10.31 -12.31 -39.73
C GLN A 115 11.67 -12.63 -40.38
N THR A 116 11.80 -12.42 -41.69
CA THR A 116 13.07 -12.57 -42.40
C THR A 116 14.05 -11.45 -42.04
N LEU A 117 13.60 -10.20 -41.97
CA LEU A 117 14.44 -9.05 -41.65
C LEU A 117 14.99 -9.08 -40.21
N MET A 118 14.27 -9.74 -39.28
CA MET A 118 14.75 -9.97 -37.92
C MET A 118 16.04 -10.79 -37.84
N LEU A 119 16.36 -11.59 -38.87
CA LEU A 119 17.59 -12.40 -38.92
C LEU A 119 18.83 -11.59 -39.32
N VAL A 120 18.66 -10.36 -39.80
CA VAL A 120 19.75 -9.50 -40.26
C VAL A 120 20.10 -8.49 -39.16
N HIS A 121 21.38 -8.44 -38.78
CA HIS A 121 21.90 -7.44 -37.84
C HIS A 121 22.03 -6.06 -38.51
N ASN A 122 21.96 -4.99 -37.70
CA ASN A 122 22.15 -3.61 -38.17
C ASN A 122 21.23 -3.18 -39.32
N LEU A 123 20.01 -3.72 -39.37
CA LEU A 123 19.04 -3.39 -40.40
C LEU A 123 17.98 -2.40 -39.89
N HIS A 124 17.82 -1.30 -40.61
CA HIS A 124 16.77 -0.32 -40.39
C HIS A 124 15.69 -0.46 -41.48
N TRP A 125 14.49 -0.87 -41.09
CA TRP A 125 13.38 -1.11 -42.01
C TRP A 125 12.48 0.11 -42.13
N ILE A 126 12.44 0.71 -43.33
CA ILE A 126 11.64 1.88 -43.67
C ILE A 126 10.48 1.40 -44.54
N VAL A 127 9.27 1.39 -43.97
CA VAL A 127 8.05 1.04 -44.70
C VAL A 127 7.36 2.31 -45.17
N VAL A 128 7.09 2.40 -46.47
CA VAL A 128 6.41 3.55 -47.09
C VAL A 128 5.06 3.08 -47.63
N GLU A 129 3.98 3.57 -47.03
CA GLU A 129 2.61 3.25 -47.46
C GLU A 129 2.17 4.20 -48.58
N ASP A 130 1.70 3.63 -49.69
CA ASP A 130 0.99 4.34 -50.74
C ASP A 130 -0.45 4.63 -50.27
N ALA A 131 -0.56 5.59 -49.35
CA ALA A 131 -1.82 6.06 -48.79
C ALA A 131 -1.67 7.51 -48.32
N LEU A 132 -2.77 8.28 -48.38
CA LEU A 132 -2.80 9.67 -47.90
C LEU A 132 -2.61 9.78 -46.38
N LYS A 133 -2.97 8.71 -45.65
CA LYS A 133 -2.86 8.62 -44.20
C LYS A 133 -2.36 7.22 -43.84
N LYS A 134 -1.57 7.14 -42.76
CA LYS A 134 -1.12 5.88 -42.19
C LYS A 134 -2.32 5.07 -41.69
N SER A 135 -2.35 3.79 -42.05
CA SER A 135 -3.37 2.82 -41.60
C SER A 135 -3.00 2.09 -40.31
#